data_AF-A0A4P6YV87-F1
#
_entry.id   AF-A0A4P6YV87-F1
#
_cell.length_a   1.000
_cell.length_b   1.000
_cell.length_c   1.000
_cell.angle_alpha   90.00
_cell.angle_beta   90.00
_cell.angle_gamma   90.00
#
_symmetry.space_group_name_H-M   'P 1'
#
loop_
_entity.id
_entity.type
_entity.pdbx_description
1 polymer ?
#
loop_
_entity_poly.entity_id
_entity_poly.type
_entity_poly.pdbx_seq_one_letter_code
_entity_poly.pdbx_strand_id
1 'polypeptide(L)' 'MVDYEVLLEQVRSGEITEFVVNNADFPAFHKVWQGYSYQNQIRGEATRGGVVTYTRLETN' A
#
# COMPACT_ATOMS: atom_id res chain seq x y z
N MET A 1 1.26 -1.10 -16.44
CA MET A 1 1.47 -0.05 -15.42
C MET A 1 0.60 -0.45 -14.24
N VAL A 2 1.16 -0.60 -13.04
CA VAL A 2 0.39 -0.97 -11.85
C VAL A 2 -0.41 0.26 -11.41
N ASP A 3 -1.70 0.06 -11.13
CA ASP A 3 -2.55 1.11 -10.58
C ASP A 3 -2.57 1.01 -9.05
N TYR A 4 -1.73 1.80 -8.41
CA TYR A 4 -1.59 1.79 -6.95
C TYR A 4 -2.80 2.38 -6.23
N GLU A 5 -3.61 3.22 -6.90
CA GLU A 5 -4.82 3.76 -6.29
C GLU A 5 -5.86 2.66 -6.13
N VAL A 6 -6.02 1.82 -7.16
CA VAL A 6 -6.87 0.62 -7.09
C VAL A 6 -6.40 -0.33 -6.00
N LEU A 7 -5.10 -0.61 -5.89
CA LEU A 7 -4.57 -1.51 -4.85
C LEU A 7 -4.81 -0.98 -3.43
N LEU A 8 -4.66 0.33 -3.22
CA LEU A 8 -4.96 0.98 -1.94
C LEU A 8 -6.44 0.84 -1.58
N GLU A 9 -7.34 1.04 -2.55
CA GLU A 9 -8.77 0.88 -2.34
C GLU A 9 -9.16 -0.59 -2.07
N GLN A 10 -8.58 -1.54 -2.80
CA GLN A 10 -8.82 -2.97 -2.60
C GLN A 10 -8.36 -3.45 -1.23
N VAL A 11 -7.18 -3.01 -0.76
CA VAL A 11 -6.71 -3.41 0.58
C VAL A 11 -7.53 -2.75 1.68
N ARG A 12 -7.91 -1.48 1.49
CA ARG A 12 -8.76 -0.74 2.43
C ARG A 12 -10.16 -1.34 2.53
N SER A 13 -10.76 -1.73 1.40
CA SER A 13 -12.08 -2.36 1.35
C SER A 13 -12.07 -3.80 1.87
N GLY A 14 -10.89 -4.42 1.97
CA GLY A 14 -10.72 -5.82 2.32
C GLY A 14 -10.97 -6.78 1.15
N GLU A 15 -11.02 -6.28 -0.09
CA GLU A 15 -11.04 -7.10 -1.30
C GLU A 15 -9.74 -7.90 -1.45
N ILE A 16 -8.60 -7.29 -1.07
CA ILE A 16 -7.33 -7.98 -0.88
C ILE A 16 -6.85 -7.78 0.55
N THR A 17 -6.05 -8.74 1.04
CA THR A 17 -5.48 -8.68 2.39
C THR A 17 -4.22 -7.82 2.44
N GLU A 18 -3.42 -7.87 1.39
CA GLU A 18 -2.14 -7.17 1.31
C GLU A 18 -1.68 -6.99 -0.15
N PHE A 19 -0.78 -6.02 -0.37
CA PHE A 19 0.01 -5.93 -1.60
C PHE A 19 1.44 -5.50 -1.30
N VAL A 20 2.36 -5.79 -2.21
CA VAL A 20 3.79 -5.52 -2.05
C VAL A 20 4.26 -4.47 -3.05
N VAL A 21 4.99 -3.47 -2.56
CA VAL A 21 5.69 -2.47 -3.37
C VAL A 21 7.18 -2.74 -3.27
N ASN A 22 7.82 -2.96 -4.40
CA ASN A 22 9.28 -3.10 -4.47
C ASN A 22 9.98 -1.73 -4.57
N ASN A 23 11.28 -1.70 -4.33
CA ASN A 23 12.09 -0.48 -4.45
C ASN A 23 12.03 0.20 -5.83
N ALA A 24 11.91 -0.55 -6.93
CA ALA A 24 11.89 0.01 -8.27
C ALA A 24 10.60 0.81 -8.53
N ASP A 25 9.49 0.36 -7.95
CA ASP A 25 8.19 1.00 -8.11
C ASP A 25 7.85 1.99 -7.00
N PHE A 26 8.62 2.00 -5.90
CA PHE A 26 8.38 2.89 -4.76
C PHE A 26 8.24 4.38 -5.14
N PRO A 27 9.03 4.96 -6.06
CA PRO A 27 8.85 6.36 -6.46
C PRO A 27 7.51 6.62 -7.16
N ALA A 28 6.99 5.65 -7.92
CA ALA A 28 5.70 5.75 -8.59
C ALA A 28 4.56 5.59 -7.58
N PHE A 29 4.64 4.58 -6.71
CA PHE A 29 3.71 4.37 -5.61
C PHE A 29 3.64 5.58 -4.67
N HIS A 30 4.78 6.14 -4.28
CA HIS A 30 4.85 7.22 -3.30
C HIS A 30 4.09 8.48 -3.74
N LYS A 31 4.02 8.76 -5.05
CA LYS A 31 3.21 9.86 -5.60
C LYS A 31 1.71 9.64 -5.36
N VAL A 32 1.24 8.42 -5.57
CA VAL A 32 -0.16 8.04 -5.32
C VAL A 32 -0.42 8.04 -3.81
N TRP A 33 0.48 7.43 -3.04
CA TRP A 33 0.39 7.39 -1.58
C TRP A 33 0.24 8.77 -0.98
N GLN A 34 1.07 9.76 -1.37
CA GLN A 34 1.01 11.13 -0.84
C GLN A 34 -0.35 11.83 -1.01
N GLY A 35 -1.12 11.48 -2.03
CA GLY A 35 -2.46 12.03 -2.28
C GLY A 35 -3.60 11.21 -1.69
N TYR A 36 -3.31 10.02 -1.16
CA TYR A 36 -4.34 9.10 -0.69
C TYR A 36 -4.93 9.56 0.64
N SER A 37 -6.26 9.75 0.69
CA SER A 37 -6.92 10.34 1.88
C SER A 37 -7.02 9.39 3.07
N TYR A 38 -6.92 8.07 2.85
CA TYR A 38 -7.10 7.04 3.87
C TYR A 38 -5.78 6.37 4.29
N GLN A 39 -4.65 7.09 4.18
CA GLN A 39 -3.34 6.60 4.63
C GLN A 39 -3.37 6.10 6.09
N ASN A 40 -4.16 6.73 6.95
CA ASN A 40 -4.30 6.36 8.36
C ASN A 40 -5.01 5.01 8.59
N GLN A 41 -5.59 4.41 7.55
CA GLN A 41 -6.24 3.09 7.59
C GLN A 41 -5.37 1.99 6.96
N ILE A 42 -4.15 2.31 6.54
CA ILE A 42 -3.25 1.36 5.89
C ILE A 42 -1.90 1.38 6.62
N ARG A 43 -1.36 0.20 6.90
CA ARG A 43 -0.06 0.00 7.52
C ARG A 43 0.93 -0.47 6.45
N GLY A 44 2.08 0.20 6.37
CA GLY A 44 3.21 -0.24 5.55
C GLY A 44 4.29 -0.88 6.42
N GLU A 45 4.66 -2.12 6.13
CA GLU A 45 5.71 -2.87 6.83
C GLU A 45 6.86 -3.17 5.88
N ALA A 46 8.02 -2.54 6.13
CA ALA A 46 9.23 -2.80 5.37
C ALA A 46 9.85 -4.13 5.80
N THR A 47 10.06 -5.04 4.86
CA THR A 47 10.67 -6.34 5.12
C THR A 47 12.12 -6.39 4.60
N ARG A 48 12.91 -7.31 5.17
CA ARG A 48 14.30 -7.51 4.78
C ARG A 48 14.35 -8.09 3.37
N GLY A 49 14.65 -7.24 2.39
CA GLY A 49 14.53 -7.55 0.97
C GLY A 49 14.27 -6.33 0.07
N GLY A 50 14.04 -5.15 0.67
CA GLY A 50 13.81 -3.92 -0.10
C GLY A 50 12.40 -3.87 -0.70
N VAL A 51 11.45 -4.46 0.01
CA VAL A 51 10.03 -4.41 -0.33
C VAL A 51 9.22 -3.95 0.87
N VAL A 52 8.11 -3.28 0.62
CA VAL A 52 7.17 -2.82 1.63
C VAL A 52 5.84 -3.51 1.39
N THR A 53 5.35 -4.19 2.40
CA THR A 53 4.04 -4.83 2.40
C THR A 53 3.02 -3.86 2.99
N TYR A 54 1.93 -3.61 2.26
CA TYR A 54 0.83 -2.76 2.70
C TYR A 54 -0.38 -3.62 3.07
N THR A 55 -0.88 -3.44 4.28
CA THR A 55 -2.05 -4.12 4.85
C THR A 55 -3.05 -3.10 5.38
N ARG A 56 -4.32 -3.48 5.49
CA ARG A 56 -5.28 -2.65 6.23
C ARG A 56 -4.87 -2.56 7.70
N LEU A 57 -5.02 -1.38 8.30
CA LEU A 57 -4.85 -1.20 9.74
C LEU A 57 -6.08 -1.81 10.45
N GLU A 58 -5.93 -2.99 11.03
CA GLU A 58 -7.00 -3.58 11.84
C GLU A 58 -7.19 -2.73 13.11
N THR A 59 -8.34 -2.07 13.20
CA THR A 59 -8.76 -1.39 14.43
C THR A 59 -9.40 -2.45 15.32
N ASN A 60 -8.66 -2.88 16.33
CA ASN A 60 -9.11 -3.84 17.35
C ASN A 60 -10.14 -3.19 18.28
#